data_AF-A0A127SN58-F1
#
_entry.id   AF-A0A127SN58-F1
#
_cell.length_a   1.000
_cell.length_b   1.000
_cell.length_c   1.000
_cell.angle_alpha   90.00
_cell.angle_beta   90.00
_cell.angle_gamma   90.00
#
_symmetry.space_group_name_H-M   'P 1'
#
loop_
_entity.id
_entity.type
_entity.pdbx_description
1 polymer ?
#
loop_
_entity_poly.entity_id
_entity_poly.type
_entity_poly.pdbx_seq_one_letter_code
_entity_poly.pdbx_strand_id
1 'polypeptide(L)'
;MLQSQLFNLLCDKADDFYNGRLPVHVRCLLDEFANIGQIPNFDKLIATIRSREISASIILQSQSQLKTIYKDAADTIVGNCDSTLFLGGQGERNVERDFGVAGQGDH
;
A
#
# COMPACT_ATOMS: atom_id res chain seq x y z
N MET A 1 8.51 -3.53 -13.36
CA MET A 1 8.21 -4.93 -13.76
C MET A 1 8.48 -5.92 -12.63
N LEU A 2 9.58 -5.78 -11.87
CA LEU A 2 9.91 -6.67 -10.76
C LEU A 2 8.92 -6.59 -9.57
N GLN A 3 8.41 -5.39 -9.28
CA GLN A 3 7.51 -5.14 -8.14
C GLN A 3 6.15 -5.81 -8.33
N SER A 4 5.55 -5.71 -9.53
CA SER A 4 4.29 -6.39 -9.86
C SER A 4 4.44 -7.92 -9.79
N GLN A 5 5.59 -8.46 -10.19
CA GLN A 5 5.87 -9.89 -10.08
C GLN A 5 5.95 -10.34 -8.62
N LEU A 6 6.56 -9.55 -7.73
CA LEU A 6 6.60 -9.85 -6.30
C LEU A 6 5.18 -9.93 -5.72
N PHE A 7 4.33 -8.94 -5.99
CA PHE A 7 2.96 -8.94 -5.48
C PHE A 7 2.13 -10.08 -6.06
N ASN A 8 2.27 -10.38 -7.36
CA ASN A 8 1.59 -11.51 -7.97
C ASN A 8 2.03 -12.83 -7.34
N LEU A 9 3.34 -13.04 -7.16
CA LEU A 9 3.86 -14.26 -6.52
C LEU A 9 3.35 -14.41 -5.08
N LEU A 10 3.27 -13.31 -4.31
CA LEU A 10 2.70 -13.34 -2.96
C LEU A 10 1.21 -13.67 -2.99
N CYS A 11 0.46 -13.11 -3.95
CA CYS A 11 -0.96 -13.41 -4.13
C CYS A 11 -1.19 -14.86 -4.55
N ASP A 12 -0.45 -15.35 -5.55
CA ASP A 12 -0.51 -16.73 -6.02
C ASP A 12 -0.17 -17.69 -4.88
N LYS A 13 0.87 -17.39 -4.10
CA LYS A 13 1.22 -18.21 -2.94
C LYS A 13 0.14 -18.21 -1.86
N ALA A 14 -0.53 -17.08 -1.63
CA ALA A 14 -1.66 -16.99 -0.69
C ALA A 14 -2.86 -17.82 -1.17
N ASP A 15 -3.16 -17.78 -2.48
CA ASP A 15 -4.27 -18.50 -3.10
C ASP A 15 -3.99 -20.01 -3.15
N ASP A 16 -2.85 -20.41 -3.73
CA ASP A 16 -2.50 -21.81 -4.01
C ASP A 16 -2.19 -22.62 -2.75
N PHE A 17 -1.49 -22.03 -1.77
CA PHE A 17 -0.99 -22.77 -0.61
C PHE A 17 -1.75 -22.49 0.69
N TYR A 18 -2.42 -21.35 0.79
CA TYR A 18 -3.04 -20.89 2.04
C TYR A 18 -4.51 -20.51 1.89
N ASN A 19 -5.16 -21.00 0.84
CA ASN A 19 -6.61 -20.92 0.65
C ASN A 19 -7.15 -19.48 0.69
N GLY A 20 -6.34 -18.52 0.24
CA GLY A 20 -6.69 -17.11 0.08
C GLY A 20 -6.10 -16.15 1.13
N ARG A 21 -5.38 -16.61 2.17
CA ARG A 21 -4.71 -15.72 3.14
C ARG A 21 -3.36 -16.27 3.59
N LEU A 22 -2.31 -15.45 3.57
CA LEU A 22 -1.01 -15.86 4.10
C LEU A 22 -1.10 -16.08 5.63
N PRO A 23 -0.39 -17.08 6.18
CA PRO A 23 -0.39 -17.38 7.62
C PRO A 23 0.40 -16.36 8.44
N VAL A 24 1.16 -15.49 7.77
CA VAL A 24 1.95 -14.42 8.37
C VAL A 24 1.74 -13.18 7.54
N HIS A 25 1.35 -12.10 8.21
CA HIS A 25 1.17 -10.81 7.58
C HIS A 25 2.47 -10.27 6.95
N VAL A 26 2.46 -10.13 5.62
CA VAL A 26 3.62 -9.61 4.86
C VAL A 26 3.45 -8.11 4.64
N ARG A 27 4.40 -7.32 5.13
CA ARG A 27 4.44 -5.87 4.89
C ARG A 27 5.50 -5.53 3.84
N CYS A 28 5.08 -4.97 2.71
CA CYS A 28 5.96 -4.48 1.66
C CYS A 28 6.23 -2.98 1.88
N LEU A 29 7.48 -2.64 2.19
CA LEU A 29 7.94 -1.26 2.28
C LEU A 29 8.45 -0.81 0.90
N LEU A 30 7.71 0.11 0.28
CA LEU A 30 8.02 0.68 -1.02
C LEU A 30 8.73 2.02 -0.79
N ASP A 31 10.04 1.96 -0.58
CA ASP A 31 10.90 3.15 -0.57
C ASP A 31 11.04 3.71 -1.98
N GLU A 32 11.15 5.03 -2.08
CA GLU A 32 11.44 5.73 -3.33
C GLU A 32 10.45 5.43 -4.46
N PHE A 33 9.17 5.28 -4.11
CA PHE A 33 8.09 4.99 -5.06
C PHE A 33 8.02 6.00 -6.21
N ALA A 34 8.43 7.25 -5.94
CA ALA A 34 8.53 8.29 -6.95
C ALA A 34 9.55 7.99 -8.06
N ASN A 35 10.65 7.30 -7.75
CA ASN A 35 11.70 6.94 -8.71
C ASN A 35 11.38 5.66 -9.49
N ILE A 36 10.62 4.74 -8.90
CA ILE A 36 10.16 3.52 -9.59
C ILE A 36 9.15 3.86 -10.69
N GLY A 37 8.35 4.92 -10.48
CA GLY A 37 7.31 5.35 -11.39
C GLY A 37 5.98 4.62 -11.16
N GLN A 38 5.15 4.55 -12.21
CA GLN A 38 3.82 3.95 -12.10
C GLN A 38 3.90 2.42 -12.12
N ILE A 39 3.38 1.79 -11.07
CA ILE A 39 3.12 0.36 -11.03
C ILE A 39 1.76 0.12 -11.69
N PRO A 40 1.70 -0.72 -12.73
CA PRO A 40 0.44 -1.01 -13.41
C PRO A 40 -0.54 -1.73 -12.46
N ASN A 41 -1.81 -1.29 -12.47
CA ASN A 41 -2.90 -1.83 -11.66
C ASN A 41 -2.67 -1.78 -10.14
N PHE A 42 -1.83 -0.86 -9.65
CA PHE A 42 -1.51 -0.76 -8.22
C PHE A 42 -2.73 -0.45 -7.34
N ASP A 43 -3.66 0.34 -7.85
CA ASP A 43 -4.97 0.63 -7.25
C ASP A 43 -5.81 -0.62 -6.99
N LYS A 44 -5.83 -1.56 -7.93
CA LYS A 44 -6.49 -2.86 -7.74
C LYS A 44 -5.69 -3.78 -6.85
N LEU A 45 -4.37 -3.74 -6.99
CA LEU A 45 -3.44 -4.56 -6.20
C LEU A 45 -3.57 -4.24 -4.71
N ILE A 46 -3.55 -2.97 -4.30
CA ILE A 46 -3.62 -2.57 -2.90
C ILE A 46 -4.93 -3.03 -2.23
N ALA A 47 -6.05 -3.02 -2.96
CA ALA A 47 -7.31 -3.58 -2.49
C ALA A 47 -7.28 -5.12 -2.37
N THR A 48 -6.62 -5.79 -3.33
CA THR A 48 -6.55 -7.25 -3.46
C THR A 48 -5.61 -7.90 -2.43
N ILE A 49 -4.51 -7.23 -2.09
CA ILE A 49 -3.51 -7.72 -1.12
C ILE A 49 -4.04 -7.62 0.32
N ARG A 50 -4.91 -6.63 0.61
CA ARG A 50 -5.52 -6.42 1.93
C ARG A 50 -6.27 -7.66 2.41
N SER A 51 -7.04 -8.30 1.54
CA SER A 51 -7.80 -9.52 1.89
C SER A 51 -6.91 -10.76 2.07
N ARG A 52 -5.67 -10.73 1.58
CA ARG A 52 -4.71 -11.83 1.58
C ARG A 52 -3.70 -11.76 2.73
N GLU A 53 -3.94 -10.87 3.69
CA GLU A 53 -3.03 -10.59 4.81
C GLU A 53 -1.68 -9.99 4.35
N ILE A 54 -1.72 -9.18 3.29
CA ILE A 54 -0.54 -8.45 2.79
C ILE A 54 -0.83 -6.96 2.87
N SER A 55 0.12 -6.19 3.39
CA SER A 55 0.07 -4.72 3.41
C SER A 55 1.19 -4.11 2.57
N ALA A 56 0.91 -2.95 1.97
CA ALA A 56 1.91 -2.15 1.30
C ALA A 56 2.01 -0.78 2.00
N SER A 57 3.23 -0.35 2.28
CA SER A 57 3.52 0.95 2.86
C SER A 57 4.38 1.73 1.86
N ILE A 58 3.83 2.83 1.36
CA ILE A 58 4.45 3.64 0.33
C ILE A 58 5.14 4.81 1.01
N ILE A 59 6.45 4.92 0.85
CA ILE A 59 7.26 5.99 1.44
C ILE A 59 7.53 7.01 0.34
N LEU A 60 7.08 8.23 0.58
CA LEU A 60 7.17 9.35 -0.36
C LEU A 60 7.67 10.58 0.38
N GLN A 61 8.46 11.42 -0.30
CA GLN A 61 8.86 12.72 0.25
C GLN A 61 7.72 13.73 0.20
N SER A 62 6.80 13.61 -0.77
CA SER A 62 5.66 14.51 -0.93
C SER A 62 4.47 13.82 -1.60
N GLN A 63 3.25 14.14 -1.15
CA GLN A 63 2.02 13.70 -1.82
C GLN A 63 1.93 14.17 -3.28
N SER A 64 2.59 15.28 -3.63
CA SER A 64 2.63 15.80 -5.00
C SER A 64 3.31 14.84 -5.98
N GLN A 65 4.29 14.05 -5.52
CA GLN A 65 4.92 13.03 -6.35
C GLN A 65 3.93 11.91 -6.68
N LEU A 66 3.17 11.45 -5.70
CA LEU A 66 2.14 10.43 -5.92
C LEU A 66 1.07 10.91 -6.90
N LYS A 67 0.57 12.14 -6.74
CA LYS A 67 -0.40 12.75 -7.67
C LYS A 67 0.17 12.95 -9.07
N THR A 68 1.47 13.23 -9.20
CA THR A 68 2.11 13.31 -10.52
C THR A 68 2.11 11.97 -11.25
N ILE A 69 2.31 10.87 -10.52
CA ILE A 69 2.45 9.53 -11.10
C ILE A 69 1.08 8.88 -11.35
N TYR A 70 0.16 8.96 -10.38
CA TYR A 70 -1.12 8.24 -10.42
C TYR A 70 -2.32 9.15 -10.67
N LYS A 71 -2.17 10.48 -10.63
CA LYS A 71 -3.25 11.46 -10.88
C LYS A 71 -4.52 11.11 -10.08
N ASP A 72 -5.65 10.87 -10.74
CA ASP A 72 -6.92 10.48 -10.10
C ASP A 72 -6.84 9.17 -9.30
N ALA A 73 -5.97 8.23 -9.69
CA ALA A 73 -5.75 7.00 -8.95
C ALA A 73 -4.98 7.22 -7.64
N ALA A 74 -4.30 8.35 -7.46
CA ALA A 74 -3.58 8.67 -6.23
C ALA A 74 -4.55 8.76 -5.04
N ASP A 75 -5.70 9.41 -5.21
CA ASP A 75 -6.74 9.52 -4.18
C ASP A 75 -7.33 8.14 -3.84
N THR A 76 -7.49 7.26 -4.83
CA THR A 76 -7.92 5.87 -4.59
C THR A 76 -6.89 5.07 -3.78
N ILE A 77 -5.59 5.23 -4.10
CA ILE A 77 -4.50 4.54 -3.40
C ILE A 77 -4.43 5.02 -1.96
N VAL A 78 -4.44 6.34 -1.73
CA VAL A 78 -4.43 6.92 -0.39
C VAL A 78 -5.67 6.47 0.40
N GLY A 79 -6.85 6.44 -0.23
CA GLY A 79 -8.08 5.94 0.40
C GLY A 79 -8.06 4.45 0.74
N ASN A 80 -7.23 3.64 0.07
CA ASN A 80 -7.02 2.24 0.42
C ASN A 80 -5.93 2.04 1.49
N CYS A 81 -5.11 3.05 1.77
CA CYS A 81 -4.13 3.02 2.85
C CYS A 81 -4.83 3.35 4.18
N ASP A 82 -4.91 2.38 5.09
CA ASP A 82 -5.47 2.60 6.44
C ASP A 82 -4.70 3.65 7.26
N SER A 83 -3.44 3.96 6.91
CA SER A 83 -2.64 4.93 7.66
C SER A 83 -1.69 5.71 6.74
N THR A 84 -1.65 7.04 6.92
CA THR A 84 -0.73 7.92 6.21
C THR A 84 0.18 8.65 7.19
N LEU A 85 1.45 8.28 7.22
CA LEU A 85 2.43 8.94 8.09
C LEU A 85 3.11 10.10 7.36
N PHE A 86 2.79 11.33 7.77
CA PHE A 86 3.48 12.52 7.29
C PHE A 86 4.60 12.92 8.25
N LEU A 87 5.85 12.74 7.81
CA LEU A 87 7.06 13.17 8.54
C LEU A 87 7.44 14.56 8.03
N GLY A 88 6.89 15.60 8.66
CA GLY A 88 6.85 16.95 8.12
C GLY A 88 8.20 17.57 7.74
N GLY A 89 8.23 18.17 6.55
CA GLY A 89 9.00 19.38 6.26
C GLY A 89 8.13 20.61 6.55
N GLN A 90 8.73 21.73 6.99
CA GLN A 90 8.01 22.97 7.29
C GLN A 90 7.03 23.35 6.16
N GLY A 91 5.73 23.32 6.47
CA GLY A 91 4.67 23.65 5.51
C GLY A 91 3.41 22.87 5.82
N GLU A 92 2.52 23.50 6.58
CA GLU A 92 1.22 22.99 7.00
C GLU A 92 0.40 22.35 5.85
N ARG A 93 -0.03 21.10 6.04
CA ARG A 93 -1.45 20.65 6.10
C ARG A 93 -1.57 19.14 5.89
N ASN A 94 -2.46 18.54 6.68
CA ASN A 94 -2.88 17.13 6.73
C ASN A 94 -1.88 16.15 7.35
N VAL A 95 -1.70 16.33 8.66
CA VAL A 95 -1.29 15.28 9.59
C VAL A 95 -2.49 14.36 9.79
N GLU A 96 -2.71 13.39 8.89
CA GLU A 96 -3.67 12.31 9.16
C GLU A 96 -2.97 11.22 9.99
N ARG A 97 -2.78 11.53 11.28
CA ARG A 97 -2.42 10.55 12.30
C ARG A 97 -3.62 9.64 12.52
N ASP A 98 -3.79 8.65 11.66
CA ASP A 98 -4.59 7.48 12.01
C ASP A 98 -3.65 6.38 12.49
N PHE A 99 -3.39 6.39 13.80
CA PHE A 99 -2.97 5.19 14.53
C PHE A 99 -4.21 4.31 14.72
N GLY A 100 -4.79 3.85 13.61
CA GLY A 100 -5.83 2.85 13.58
C GLY A 100 -5.18 1.49 13.79
N VAL A 101 -5.00 1.11 15.06
CA VAL A 101 -4.91 -0.29 15.43
C VAL A 101 -6.27 -0.90 15.07
N ALA A 102 -6.45 -1.34 13.82
CA ALA A 102 -7.53 -2.26 13.48
C ALA A 102 -7.14 -3.65 13.99
N GLY A 103 -7.12 -3.77 15.32
CA GLY A 103 -7.37 -5.05 15.95
C GLY A 103 -8.81 -5.42 15.60
N GLN A 104 -8.96 -6.35 14.67
CA GLN A 104 -10.15 -7.18 14.65
C GLN A 104 -9.70 -8.55 15.16
N GLY A 105 -9.62 -8.67 16.49
CA GLY A 105 -10.20 -9.87 17.08
C GLY A 105 -11.69 -9.79 16.83
N ASP A 106 -12.29 -10.89 16.37
CA ASP A 106 -13.53 -11.41 16.93
C ASP A 106 -13.93 -12.69 16.20
N HIS A 107 -13.92 -13.76 17.00
CA HIS A 107 -14.52 -15.09 16.88
C HIS A 107 -13.98 -16.14 15.89
#